data_AF-A0A9J6FWL4-F1
#
_entry.id   AF-A0A9J6FWL4-F1
#
_cell.length_a   1.000
_cell.length_b   1.000
_cell.length_c   1.000
_cell.angle_alpha   90.00
_cell.angle_beta   90.00
_cell.angle_gamma   90.00
#
_symmetry.space_group_name_H-M   'P 1'
#
loop_
_entity.id
_entity.type
_entity.pdbx_description
1 polymer ?
#
loop_
_entity_poly.entity_id
_entity_poly.type
_entity_poly.pdbx_seq_one_letter_code
_entity_poly.pdbx_strand_id
1 'polypeptide(L)'
;MSRVPHSERGRIVELCLKSYTQREIADSTGRPTNTVNRIIQAYRNEGRICDAPQDRRPRVTSAIEDDVLGPRLMLICLALRSSMLNLQVFQLH
;
A
#
# COMPACT_ATOMS: atom_id res chain seq x y z
N MET A 1 10.85 -1.99 -6.22
CA MET A 1 12.02 -1.81 -5.32
C MET A 1 11.67 -2.35 -3.95
N SER A 2 12.60 -3.03 -3.29
CA SER A 2 12.44 -3.49 -1.91
C SER A 2 12.37 -2.31 -0.93
N ARG A 3 11.69 -2.52 0.20
CA ARG A 3 11.58 -1.55 1.30
C ARG A 3 12.98 -1.23 1.85
N VAL A 4 13.28 0.05 2.05
CA VAL A 4 14.57 0.47 2.63
C VAL A 4 14.60 0.08 4.12
N PRO A 5 15.61 -0.68 4.58
CA PRO A 5 15.73 -1.08 5.98
C PRO A 5 15.92 0.14 6.89
N HIS A 6 15.49 0.02 8.14
CA HIS A 6 15.49 1.15 9.08
C HIS A 6 16.90 1.72 9.34
N SER A 7 17.91 0.85 9.46
CA SER A 7 19.32 1.24 9.63
C SER A 7 19.81 2.14 8.49
N GLU A 8 19.45 1.81 7.25
CA GLU A 8 19.86 2.56 6.07
C GLU A 8 19.15 3.92 5.98
N ARG A 9 17.89 4.00 6.42
CA ARG A 9 17.16 5.29 6.53
C ARG A 9 17.81 6.21 7.54
N GLY A 10 18.26 5.67 8.68
CA GLY A 10 19.05 6.42 9.67
C GLY A 10 20.31 7.02 9.05
N ARG A 11 21.06 6.23 8.27
CA ARG A 11 22.25 6.69 7.55
C ARG A 11 21.94 7.82 6.55
N ILE A 12 20.84 7.73 5.82
CA ILE A 12 20.38 8.79 4.89
C ILE A 12 20.12 10.10 5.64
N VAL A 13 19.43 10.03 6.78
CA VAL A 13 19.13 11.20 7.61
C VAL A 13 20.41 11.79 8.20
N GLU A 14 21.33 10.96 8.69
CA GLU A 14 22.63 11.39 9.22
C GLU A 14 23.44 12.17 8.16
N LEU A 15 23.50 11.66 6.92
CA LEU A 15 24.17 12.37 5.83
C LEU A 15 23.46 13.69 5.48
N CYS A 16 22.13 13.73 5.52
CA CYS A 16 21.38 14.98 5.33
C CYS A 16 21.69 16.01 6.43
N LEU A 17 21.88 15.57 7.68
CA LEU A 17 22.26 16.46 8.79
C LEU A 17 23.69 16.99 8.66
N LYS A 18 24.58 16.24 8.00
CA LYS A 18 25.95 16.65 7.64
C LYS A 18 26.01 17.55 6.39
N SER A 19 24.87 18.04 5.91
CA SER A 19 24.75 18.95 4.76
C SER A 19 25.17 18.38 3.40
N TYR A 20 25.22 17.04 3.25
CA TYR A 20 25.39 16.43 1.93
C TYR A 20 24.19 16.70 1.03
N THR A 21 24.43 16.84 -0.26
CA THR A 21 23.37 16.99 -1.26
C THR A 21 22.61 15.68 -1.46
N GLN A 22 21.35 15.76 -1.87
CA GLN A 22 20.50 14.59 -2.13
C GLN A 22 21.10 13.65 -3.18
N ARG A 23 21.87 14.21 -4.14
CA ARG A 23 22.58 13.45 -5.17
C ARG A 23 23.75 12.67 -4.59
N GLU A 24 24.60 13.30 -3.79
CA GLU A 24 25.72 12.62 -3.12
C GLU A 24 25.25 11.53 -2.16
N ILE A 25 24.11 11.75 -1.48
CA ILE A 25 23.50 10.74 -0.61
C ILE A 25 23.00 9.55 -1.43
N ALA A 26 22.36 9.80 -2.57
CA ALA A 26 21.92 8.75 -3.49
C ALA A 26 23.10 7.90 -3.99
N ASP A 27 24.18 8.57 -4.42
CA ASP A 27 25.40 7.91 -4.90
C ASP A 27 26.07 7.09 -3.77
N SER A 28 26.12 7.63 -2.55
CA SER A 28 26.73 6.98 -1.38
C SER A 28 25.94 5.77 -0.86
N THR A 29 24.61 5.78 -1.03
CA THR A 29 23.72 4.73 -0.53
C THR A 29 23.31 3.73 -1.63
N GLY A 30 23.62 4.02 -2.89
CA GLY A 30 23.17 3.22 -4.03
C GLY A 30 21.64 3.23 -4.19
N ARG A 31 20.96 4.24 -3.66
CA ARG A 31 19.50 4.37 -3.72
C ARG A 31 19.09 5.43 -4.73
N PRO A 32 17.94 5.26 -5.40
CA PRO A 32 17.42 6.30 -6.29
C PRO A 32 17.17 7.60 -5.53
N THR A 33 17.49 8.73 -6.15
CA THR A 33 17.30 10.08 -5.56
C THR A 33 15.87 10.31 -5.09
N ASN A 34 14.87 9.76 -5.79
CA ASN A 34 13.47 9.86 -5.36
C ASN A 34 13.23 9.19 -3.99
N THR A 35 13.87 8.04 -3.73
CA THR A 35 13.77 7.35 -2.44
C THR A 35 14.42 8.18 -1.33
N VAL A 36 15.60 8.71 -1.59
CA VAL A 36 16.31 9.62 -0.67
C VAL A 36 15.44 10.85 -0.36
N ASN A 37 14.83 11.47 -1.38
CA ASN A 37 13.97 12.63 -1.22
C ASN A 37 12.76 12.34 -0.36
N ARG A 38 12.06 11.21 -0.58
CA ARG A 38 10.92 10.82 0.25
C ARG A 38 11.30 10.65 1.71
N ILE A 39 12.46 10.03 2.00
CA ILE A 39 12.94 9.83 3.37
C ILE A 39 13.29 11.18 4.03
N ILE A 40 14.02 12.04 3.31
CA ILE A 40 14.41 13.36 3.82
C ILE A 40 13.17 14.24 4.07
N GLN A 41 12.18 14.20 3.17
CA GLN A 41 10.92 14.94 3.35
C GLN A 41 10.13 14.43 4.55
N ALA A 42 10.00 13.10 4.72
CA ALA A 42 9.34 12.52 5.90
C ALA A 42 10.05 12.94 7.20
N TYR A 43 11.38 12.98 7.21
CA TYR A 43 12.15 13.46 8.34
C TYR A 43 11.93 14.96 8.60
N ARG A 44 12.02 15.81 7.57
CA ARG A 44 11.89 17.27 7.71
C ARG A 44 10.47 17.72 8.09
N ASN A 45 9.46 17.09 7.51
CA ASN A 45 8.07 17.52 7.68
C ASN A 45 7.44 16.92 8.93
N GLU A 46 7.83 15.70 9.31
CA GLU A 46 7.10 14.90 10.29
C GLU A 46 8.02 14.37 11.42
N GLY A 47 9.33 14.54 11.30
CA GLY A 47 10.31 13.96 12.23
C GLY A 47 10.42 12.44 12.14
N ARG A 48 9.83 11.80 11.11
CA ARG A 48 9.72 10.35 11.01
C ARG A 48 10.85 9.74 10.17
N ILE A 49 11.55 8.78 10.75
CA ILE A 49 12.52 7.91 10.05
C ILE A 49 11.86 6.56 9.64
N CYS A 50 10.74 6.24 10.30
CA CYS A 50 9.91 5.07 10.03
C CYS A 50 9.01 5.29 8.81
N ASP A 51 8.44 4.21 8.28
CA ASP A 51 7.34 4.37 7.31
C ASP A 51 6.13 5.01 7.96
N ALA A 52 5.37 5.74 7.13
CA ALA A 52 4.04 6.20 7.51
C ALA A 52 3.17 4.99 7.90
N PRO A 53 2.32 5.12 8.92
CA PRO A 53 1.30 4.12 9.21
C PRO A 53 0.51 3.84 7.93
N GLN A 54 0.38 2.57 7.57
CA GLN A 54 -0.46 2.20 6.45
C GLN A 54 -1.91 2.35 6.90
N ASP A 55 -2.54 3.45 6.50
CA ASP A 55 -3.94 3.65 6.77
C ASP A 55 -4.72 2.55 6.05
N ARG A 56 -5.41 1.72 6.82
CA ARG A 56 -6.25 0.68 6.24
C ARG A 56 -7.46 1.38 5.65
N ARG A 57 -7.92 0.93 4.50
CA ARG A 57 -9.20 1.38 3.95
C ARG A 57 -10.26 1.28 5.06
N PRO A 58 -11.01 2.36 5.34
CA PRO A 58 -12.04 2.35 6.38
C PRO A 58 -12.94 1.13 6.17
N ARG A 59 -13.14 0.33 7.21
CA ARG A 59 -14.12 -0.76 7.17
C ARG A 59 -15.49 -0.10 7.07
N VAL A 60 -16.20 -0.41 5.99
CA VAL A 60 -17.54 0.11 5.73
C VAL A 60 -18.58 -0.57 6.63
N THR A 61 -18.28 -1.76 7.14
CA THR A 61 -19.16 -2.50 8.05
C THR A 61 -18.80 -2.24 9.51
N SER A 62 -19.82 -1.97 10.31
CA SER A 62 -19.73 -1.99 11.77
C SER A 62 -19.71 -3.45 12.28
N ALA A 63 -19.17 -3.69 13.47
CA ALA A 63 -19.04 -5.03 14.05
C ALA A 63 -20.38 -5.79 14.16
N ILE A 64 -21.51 -5.06 14.16
CA ILE A 64 -22.87 -5.61 14.24
C ILE A 64 -23.33 -6.16 12.88
N GLU A 65 -22.83 -5.60 11.77
CA GLU A 65 -23.22 -6.00 10.41
C GLU A 65 -22.46 -7.25 9.93
N ASP A 66 -21.29 -7.54 10.50
CA ASP A 66 -20.47 -8.70 10.12
C ASP A 66 -21.11 -10.05 10.52
N ASP A 67 -21.86 -10.12 11.62
CA ASP A 67 -22.56 -11.36 12.06
C ASP A 67 -23.75 -11.73 11.16
N VAL A 68 -24.33 -10.77 10.45
CA VAL A 68 -25.54 -10.97 9.62
C VAL A 68 -25.20 -11.17 8.14
N LEU A 69 -24.06 -10.65 7.66
CA LEU A 69 -23.70 -10.63 6.25
C LEU A 69 -22.97 -11.89 5.73
N GLY A 70 -22.47 -12.75 6.62
CA GLY A 70 -21.73 -13.96 6.27
C GLY A 70 -22.43 -14.92 5.27
N PRO A 71 -23.70 -15.30 5.47
CA PRO A 71 -24.37 -16.27 4.57
C PRO A 71 -25.05 -15.63 3.35
N ARG A 72 -25.35 -14.32 3.35
CA ARG A 72 -26.09 -13.64 2.27
C ARG A 72 -25.23 -13.28 1.06
N LEU A 73 -23.99 -12.82 1.28
CA LEU A 73 -23.06 -12.54 0.18
C LEU A 73 -22.64 -13.82 -0.57
N MET A 74 -22.56 -14.96 0.12
CA MET A 74 -22.30 -16.25 -0.51
C MET A 74 -23.42 -16.62 -1.51
N LEU A 75 -24.68 -16.34 -1.17
CA LEU A 75 -25.84 -16.65 -2.02
C LEU A 75 -25.88 -15.79 -3.29
N ILE A 76 -25.47 -14.52 -3.20
CA ILE A 76 -25.35 -13.63 -4.37
C ILE A 76 -24.21 -14.11 -5.28
N CYS A 77 -23.06 -14.49 -4.72
CA CYS A 77 -21.96 -15.05 -5.50
C CYS A 77 -22.33 -16.40 -6.16
N LEU A 78 -23.12 -17.25 -5.49
CA LEU A 78 -23.58 -18.52 -6.07
C LEU A 78 -24.63 -18.29 -7.18
N ALA A 79 -25.56 -17.35 -6.98
CA ALA A 79 -26.58 -16.99 -7.97
C ALA A 79 -25.97 -16.38 -9.24
N LEU A 80 -24.93 -15.54 -9.12
CA LEU A 80 -24.20 -15.00 -10.27
C LEU A 80 -23.41 -16.08 -11.05
N ARG A 81 -23.02 -17.17 -10.39
CA ARG A 81 -22.30 -18.28 -11.04
C ARG A 81 -23.23 -19.24 -11.79
N SER A 82 -24.48 -19.39 -11.37
CA SER A 82 -25.51 -20.18 -12.10
C SER A 82 -26.07 -19.47 -13.33
N SER A 83 -26.08 -18.13 -13.37
CA SER A 83 -26.61 -17.36 -14.50
C SER A 83 -25.68 -17.32 -15.73
N MET A 84 -24.39 -17.65 -15.58
CA MET A 84 -23.43 -17.69 -16.70
C MET A 84 -23.43 -18.99 -17.50
N LEU A 85 -24.07 -20.07 -17.02
CA LEU A 85 -24.15 -21.34 -17.75
C LEU A 85 -25.38 -21.46 -18.67
N ASN A 86 -26.29 -20.48 -18.66
CA ASN A 86 -27.55 -20.52 -19.42
C ASN A 86 -27.55 -19.65 -20.69
N LEU A 87 -26.40 -19.09 -21.10
CA LEU A 87 -26.32 -18.13 -22.22
C LEU A 87 -25.77 -18.70 -23.54
N GLN A 88 -25.78 -20.03 -23.74
CA GLN A 88 -25.30 -20.66 -24.99
C GLN A 88 -26.26 -21.65 -25.66
N VAL A 89 -27.47 -21.88 -25.16
CA VAL A 89 -28.42 -22.81 -25.80
C VAL A 89 -29.76 -22.10 -25.96
N PHE A 90 -30.35 -22.19 -27.16
CA PHE A 90 -31.59 -21.54 -27.62
C PHE A 90 -31.48 -20.11 -28.21
N GLN A 91 -30.48 -19.95 -29.09
CA GLN A 91 -30.72 -19.35 -30.41
C GLN A 91 -31.45 -20.40 -31.27
N LEU A 92 -32.76 -20.29 -31.49
CA LEU A 92 -33.51 -20.96 -32.56
C LEU A 92 -34.99 -20.55 -32.48
N HIS A 93 -35.35 -19.43 -33.13
CA HIS A 93 -36.43 -19.40 -34.13
C HIS A 93 -36.45 -18.07 -34.89
#